data_AF-D8MAC5-F1
#
_entry.id   AF-D8MAC5-F1
#
_cell.length_a   1.000
_cell.length_b   1.000
_cell.length_c   1.000
_cell.angle_alpha   90.00
_cell.angle_beta   90.00
_cell.angle_gamma   90.00
#
_symmetry.space_group_name_H-M   'P 1'
#
loop_
_entity.id
_entity.type
_entity.pdbx_description
1 polymer ?
#
loop_
_entity_poly.entity_id
_entity_poly.type
_entity_poly.pdbx_seq_one_letter_code
_entity_poly.pdbx_strand_id
1 'polypeptide(L)'
;METNEPKEKRLKLSTLESKYGTQKLTVIDDSIRKQVLEEMEAIELESSKDPFLTNETYRLFGVSSFSTKHKNLLCLRFDTCFHGHYFEIYYIFVKLLKRDKVVPKIVAHTLPSFLPLEEWERECLSSDLQTFTQCVSLHLNSFIARREQCKAVQAAYPSLELTASMGYTHVSIAFEHFRLQLAYSADSRRPHSVEQTVSEAAESFPRAAREQISLLSQHKSDFEHRDLLEVLSDWIL
;
A
#
# COMPACT_ATOMS: atom_id res chain seq x y z
N MET A 1 -50.79 -16.44 -0.93
CA MET A 1 -49.84 -16.22 0.18
C MET A 1 -48.71 -17.20 -0.02
N GLU A 2 -47.56 -16.71 -0.48
CA GLU A 2 -46.24 -17.28 -0.25
C GLU A 2 -45.25 -16.23 -0.81
N THR A 3 -44.84 -15.33 0.07
CA THR A 3 -43.82 -14.32 -0.20
C THR A 3 -42.47 -15.01 -0.27
N ASN A 4 -41.95 -15.15 -1.48
CA ASN A 4 -40.60 -15.64 -1.74
C ASN A 4 -39.60 -14.51 -1.41
N GLU A 5 -39.10 -14.47 -0.17
CA GLU A 5 -37.93 -13.65 0.17
C GLU A 5 -36.70 -14.18 -0.59
N PRO A 6 -35.94 -13.33 -1.29
CA PRO A 6 -34.69 -13.75 -1.87
C PRO A 6 -33.71 -14.03 -0.72
N LYS A 7 -33.33 -15.30 -0.57
CA LYS A 7 -32.22 -15.72 0.32
C LYS A 7 -30.98 -14.88 -0.02
N GLU A 8 -30.70 -13.90 0.82
CA GLU A 8 -29.44 -13.16 0.82
C GLU A 8 -28.30 -14.16 0.81
N LYS A 9 -27.55 -14.18 -0.29
CA LYS A 9 -26.29 -14.91 -0.38
C LYS A 9 -25.32 -14.25 0.59
N ARG A 10 -25.28 -14.76 1.82
CA ARG A 10 -24.22 -14.49 2.80
C ARG A 10 -22.88 -14.77 2.16
N LEU A 11 -22.14 -13.71 1.86
CA LEU A 11 -20.76 -13.79 1.41
C LEU A 11 -19.91 -14.15 2.64
N LYS A 12 -19.23 -15.30 2.56
CA LYS A 12 -18.31 -15.79 3.60
C LYS A 12 -17.09 -14.87 3.67
N LEU A 13 -16.45 -14.75 4.84
CA LEU A 13 -15.20 -13.99 5.08
C LEU A 13 -14.10 -14.24 4.01
N SER A 14 -14.09 -15.42 3.41
CA SER A 14 -13.23 -15.77 2.26
C SER A 14 -13.43 -14.89 1.02
N THR A 15 -14.47 -14.04 0.98
CA THR A 15 -14.80 -13.19 -0.17
C THR A 15 -14.31 -11.75 -0.01
N LEU A 16 -13.97 -11.32 1.21
CA LEU A 16 -13.26 -10.06 1.45
C LEU A 16 -11.79 -10.16 1.05
N GLU A 17 -11.18 -11.33 1.25
CA GLU A 17 -9.83 -11.68 0.79
C GLU A 17 -9.65 -11.53 -0.73
N SER A 18 -10.74 -11.63 -1.51
CA SER A 18 -10.72 -11.59 -2.97
C SER A 18 -10.86 -10.18 -3.55
N LYS A 19 -11.31 -9.17 -2.80
CA LYS A 19 -11.66 -7.85 -3.36
C LYS A 19 -10.60 -6.78 -3.10
N TYR A 20 -9.81 -6.89 -2.02
CA TYR A 20 -8.83 -5.87 -1.60
C TYR A 20 -7.54 -6.46 -1.00
N GLY A 21 -7.08 -7.59 -1.52
CA GLY A 21 -5.82 -8.23 -1.14
C GLY A 21 -5.89 -9.04 0.16
N THR A 22 -4.98 -10.00 0.29
CA THR A 22 -4.79 -10.91 1.43
C THR A 22 -4.29 -10.17 2.68
N GLN A 23 -5.10 -9.28 3.22
CA GLN A 23 -4.80 -8.58 4.46
C GLN A 23 -5.17 -9.45 5.65
N LYS A 24 -4.19 -10.15 6.22
CA LYS A 24 -4.39 -10.96 7.41
C LYS A 24 -4.36 -10.05 8.65
N LEU A 25 -5.45 -10.04 9.43
CA LEU A 25 -5.47 -9.39 10.73
C LEU A 25 -4.37 -10.00 11.62
N THR A 26 -3.45 -9.15 12.06
CA THR A 26 -2.44 -9.48 13.05
C THR A 26 -2.88 -8.90 14.38
N VAL A 27 -3.14 -9.79 15.35
CA VAL A 27 -3.46 -9.38 16.74
C VAL A 27 -2.23 -9.59 17.58
N ILE A 28 -1.75 -8.51 18.20
CA ILE A 28 -0.56 -8.49 19.05
C ILE A 28 -0.93 -8.85 20.49
N ASP A 29 -2.07 -8.32 20.99
CA ASP A 29 -2.60 -8.61 22.33
C ASP A 29 -3.77 -9.60 22.23
N ASP A 30 -3.51 -10.88 22.51
CA ASP A 30 -4.52 -11.94 22.44
C ASP A 30 -5.70 -11.73 23.39
N SER A 31 -5.52 -10.98 24.49
CA SER A 31 -6.59 -10.71 25.46
C SER A 31 -7.74 -9.89 24.86
N ILE A 32 -7.45 -9.11 23.81
CA ILE A 32 -8.44 -8.28 23.11
C ILE A 32 -8.85 -8.84 21.75
N ARG A 33 -8.33 -10.01 21.35
CA ARG A 33 -8.60 -10.63 20.04
C ARG A 33 -10.09 -10.69 19.72
N LYS A 34 -10.90 -11.12 20.68
CA LYS A 34 -12.36 -11.21 20.53
C LYS A 34 -12.99 -9.84 20.26
N GLN A 35 -12.56 -8.81 20.98
CA GLN A 35 -13.06 -7.44 20.82
C GLN A 35 -12.70 -6.88 19.44
N VAL A 36 -11.46 -7.06 19.00
CA VAL A 36 -10.99 -6.62 17.67
C VAL A 36 -11.78 -7.30 16.56
N LEU A 37 -12.02 -8.61 16.67
CA LEU A 37 -12.80 -9.36 15.67
C LEU A 37 -14.26 -8.89 15.61
N GLU A 38 -14.91 -8.67 16.76
CA GLU A 38 -16.28 -8.16 16.83
C GLU A 38 -16.40 -6.75 16.21
N GLU A 39 -15.40 -5.89 16.43
CA GLU A 39 -15.36 -4.54 15.83
C GLU A 39 -15.11 -4.60 14.31
N MET A 40 -14.23 -5.48 13.83
CA MET A 40 -14.04 -5.69 12.39
C MET A 40 -15.31 -6.20 11.70
N GLU A 41 -15.99 -7.18 12.29
CA GLU A 41 -17.26 -7.69 11.76
C GLU A 41 -18.35 -6.60 11.76
N ALA A 42 -18.38 -5.74 12.79
CA ALA A 42 -19.29 -4.59 12.82
C ALA A 42 -18.99 -3.57 11.71
N ILE A 43 -17.71 -3.23 11.48
CA ILE A 43 -17.27 -2.34 10.40
C ILE A 43 -17.67 -2.90 9.03
N GLU A 44 -17.45 -4.20 8.82
CA GLU A 44 -17.85 -4.89 7.58
C GLU A 44 -19.38 -4.87 7.39
N LEU A 45 -20.13 -5.17 8.45
CA LEU A 45 -21.59 -5.16 8.40
C LEU A 45 -22.14 -3.76 8.12
N GLU A 46 -21.55 -2.71 8.69
CA GLU A 46 -21.92 -1.32 8.40
C GLU A 46 -21.60 -0.95 6.94
N SER A 47 -20.45 -1.37 6.42
CA SER A 47 -20.09 -1.13 5.01
C SER A 47 -21.05 -1.81 4.01
N SER A 48 -21.72 -2.89 4.42
CA SER A 48 -22.66 -3.63 3.58
C SER A 48 -24.06 -3.01 3.50
N LYS A 49 -24.45 -2.21 4.51
CA LYS A 49 -25.82 -1.70 4.66
C LYS A 49 -26.09 -0.45 3.82
N ASP A 50 -25.10 0.40 3.59
CA ASP A 50 -25.24 1.56 2.71
C ASP A 50 -23.86 2.02 2.18
N PRO A 51 -23.51 1.72 0.91
CA PRO A 51 -22.25 2.14 0.31
C PRO A 51 -22.11 3.66 0.10
N PHE A 52 -23.19 4.44 0.24
CA PHE A 52 -23.24 5.82 -0.26
C PHE A 52 -23.47 6.90 0.80
N LEU A 53 -24.01 6.61 1.98
CA LEU A 53 -24.72 7.67 2.71
C LEU A 53 -24.05 8.31 3.94
N THR A 54 -22.96 7.80 4.52
CA THR A 54 -22.46 8.43 5.78
C THR A 54 -20.95 8.53 5.97
N ASN A 55 -20.13 7.80 5.21
CA ASN A 55 -18.69 7.73 5.46
C ASN A 55 -17.81 8.19 4.29
N GLU A 56 -18.38 8.43 3.10
CA GLU A 56 -17.63 8.75 1.88
C GLU A 56 -16.88 10.09 1.97
N THR A 57 -17.46 11.13 2.59
CA THR A 57 -16.77 12.42 2.75
C THR A 57 -15.49 12.29 3.60
N TYR A 58 -15.49 11.42 4.61
CA TYR A 58 -14.30 11.15 5.42
C TYR A 58 -13.29 10.26 4.68
N ARG A 59 -13.75 9.37 3.79
CA ARG A 59 -12.88 8.56 2.93
C ARG A 59 -12.08 9.41 1.95
N LEU A 60 -12.61 10.56 1.50
CA LEU A 60 -11.87 11.54 0.68
C LEU A 60 -10.59 12.04 1.35
N PHE A 61 -10.51 12.04 2.69
CA PHE A 61 -9.31 12.44 3.43
C PHE A 61 -8.28 11.31 3.58
N GLY A 62 -8.60 10.08 3.17
CA GLY A 62 -7.69 8.93 3.20
C GLY A 62 -7.44 8.33 4.59
N VAL A 63 -7.79 9.03 5.67
CA VAL A 63 -7.65 8.54 7.05
C VAL A 63 -8.91 8.86 7.85
N SER A 64 -9.40 7.90 8.61
CA SER A 64 -10.54 8.07 9.51
C SER A 64 -10.32 7.33 10.83
N SER A 65 -10.97 7.79 11.89
CA SER A 65 -10.86 7.19 13.23
C SER A 65 -12.24 6.89 13.80
N PHE A 66 -12.36 5.73 14.45
CA PHE A 66 -13.59 5.25 15.07
C PHE A 66 -13.30 4.89 16.52
N SER A 67 -14.08 5.47 17.44
CA SER A 67 -14.11 4.96 18.80
C SER A 67 -14.87 3.63 18.78
N THR A 68 -14.22 2.56 19.18
CA THR A 68 -14.88 1.26 19.31
C THR A 68 -15.89 1.29 20.46
N LYS A 69 -16.80 0.30 20.52
CA LYS A 69 -17.76 0.16 21.63
C LYS A 69 -17.05 0.02 22.98
N HIS A 70 -15.80 -0.45 22.94
CA HIS A 70 -14.89 -0.49 24.06
C HIS A 70 -14.15 0.85 24.20
N LYS A 71 -14.54 1.68 25.18
CA LYS A 71 -14.04 3.07 25.42
C LYS A 71 -12.51 3.26 25.55
N ASN A 72 -11.73 2.18 25.50
CA ASN A 72 -10.28 2.18 25.63
C ASN A 72 -9.58 1.70 24.34
N LEU A 73 -10.31 1.56 23.22
CA LEU A 73 -9.78 1.07 21.96
C LEU A 73 -10.21 2.01 20.82
N LEU A 74 -9.23 2.51 20.09
CA LEU A 74 -9.37 3.38 18.93
C LEU A 74 -9.05 2.57 17.67
N CYS A 75 -9.92 2.62 16.67
CA CYS A 75 -9.66 2.04 15.36
C CYS A 75 -9.30 3.16 14.39
N LEU A 76 -8.15 3.05 13.75
CA LEU A 76 -7.70 3.91 12.65
C LEU A 76 -7.88 3.15 11.34
N ARG A 77 -8.52 3.79 10.37
CA ARG A 77 -8.72 3.27 9.01
C ARG A 77 -7.94 4.14 8.03
N PHE A 78 -7.18 3.49 7.17
CA PHE A 78 -6.35 4.10 6.13
C PHE A 78 -6.87 3.64 4.76
N ASP A 79 -7.55 4.53 4.06
CA ASP A 79 -7.99 4.33 2.68
C ASP A 79 -6.83 4.73 1.76
N THR A 80 -6.27 3.78 1.00
CA THR A 80 -5.18 4.09 0.06
C THR A 80 -5.72 4.54 -1.29
N CYS A 81 -5.05 5.52 -1.90
CA CYS A 81 -5.45 6.10 -3.16
C CYS A 81 -4.24 6.41 -4.05
N PHE A 82 -4.35 6.09 -5.33
CA PHE A 82 -3.35 6.43 -6.34
C PHE A 82 -4.07 6.81 -7.65
N HIS A 83 -3.65 7.92 -8.27
CA HIS A 83 -4.29 8.48 -9.47
C HIS A 83 -5.82 8.64 -9.37
N GLY A 84 -6.35 9.00 -8.19
CA GLY A 84 -7.79 9.18 -7.99
C GLY A 84 -8.58 7.88 -7.86
N HIS A 85 -7.91 6.72 -7.86
CA HIS A 85 -8.52 5.42 -7.62
C HIS A 85 -8.21 4.93 -6.21
N TYR A 86 -9.22 4.44 -5.51
CA TYR A 86 -9.06 3.79 -4.21
C TYR A 86 -8.66 2.33 -4.38
N PHE A 87 -7.75 1.89 -3.52
CA PHE A 87 -7.26 0.51 -3.50
C PHE A 87 -7.63 -0.14 -2.16
N GLU A 88 -6.63 -0.64 -1.43
CA GLU A 88 -6.82 -1.31 -0.16
C GLU A 88 -7.13 -0.35 0.99
N ILE A 89 -7.91 -0.86 1.93
CA ILE A 89 -8.16 -0.21 3.22
C ILE A 89 -7.37 -0.98 4.28
N TYR A 90 -6.59 -0.28 5.10
CA TYR A 90 -5.85 -0.86 6.22
C TYR A 90 -6.39 -0.37 7.56
N TYR A 91 -6.29 -1.22 8.57
CA TYR A 91 -6.77 -0.93 9.92
C TYR A 91 -5.63 -1.04 10.94
N ILE A 92 -5.64 -0.14 11.92
CA ILE A 92 -4.79 -0.19 13.11
C ILE A 92 -5.66 0.03 14.35
N PHE A 93 -5.58 -0.90 15.28
CA PHE A 93 -6.24 -0.82 16.58
C PHE A 93 -5.22 -0.34 17.61
N VAL A 94 -5.54 0.77 18.27
CA VAL A 94 -4.72 1.41 19.29
C VAL A 94 -5.44 1.37 20.63
N LYS A 95 -4.81 0.82 21.65
CA LYS A 95 -5.33 0.80 23.01
C LYS A 95 -5.04 2.15 23.68
N LEU A 96 -6.11 2.90 23.94
CA LEU A 96 -6.09 4.14 24.70
C LEU A 96 -6.31 3.82 26.18
N LEU A 97 -5.24 3.81 26.99
CA LEU A 97 -5.34 3.56 28.42
C LEU A 97 -5.71 4.85 29.16
N LYS A 98 -6.72 4.81 30.04
CA LYS A 98 -7.15 5.97 30.82
C LYS A 98 -6.15 6.32 31.93
N ARG A 99 -5.98 7.64 32.12
CA ARG A 99 -5.28 8.37 33.20
C ARG A 99 -3.75 8.47 33.05
N ASP A 100 -3.35 9.63 32.56
CA ASP A 100 -2.14 10.44 32.82
C ASP A 100 -0.73 9.90 32.65
N LYS A 101 -0.44 8.60 32.47
CA LYS A 101 0.96 8.15 32.29
C LYS A 101 1.16 6.90 31.42
N VAL A 102 0.39 6.70 30.35
CA VAL A 102 0.62 5.53 29.49
C VAL A 102 0.61 5.87 28.00
N VAL A 103 1.70 5.49 27.35
CA VAL A 103 1.94 5.59 25.90
C VAL A 103 0.87 4.75 25.16
N PRO A 104 0.19 5.31 24.14
CA PRO A 104 -0.75 4.53 23.32
C PRO A 104 -0.03 3.34 22.69
N LYS A 105 -0.68 2.17 22.66
CA LYS A 105 -0.07 0.95 22.12
C LYS A 105 -0.86 0.36 20.98
N ILE A 106 -0.15 -0.16 19.98
CA ILE A 106 -0.77 -0.89 18.88
C ILE A 106 -1.05 -2.31 19.35
N VAL A 107 -2.28 -2.76 19.13
CA VAL A 107 -2.75 -4.04 19.66
C VAL A 107 -3.27 -4.99 18.59
N ALA A 108 -3.65 -4.46 17.43
CA ALA A 108 -3.90 -5.23 16.22
C ALA A 108 -3.76 -4.35 14.97
N HIS A 109 -3.47 -4.95 13.81
CA HIS A 109 -3.42 -4.24 12.54
C HIS A 109 -3.62 -5.19 11.35
N THR A 110 -3.93 -4.62 10.18
CA THR A 110 -3.93 -5.32 8.89
C THR A 110 -2.77 -4.90 7.97
N LEU A 111 -1.84 -4.08 8.49
CA LEU A 111 -0.70 -3.57 7.73
C LEU A 111 0.20 -4.68 7.17
N PRO A 112 0.85 -4.45 6.00
CA PRO A 112 1.85 -5.36 5.47
C PRO A 112 3.04 -5.56 6.41
N SER A 113 3.58 -6.78 6.44
CA SER A 113 4.63 -7.19 7.38
C SER A 113 5.98 -6.50 7.18
N PHE A 114 6.21 -5.86 6.04
CA PHE A 114 7.45 -5.13 5.76
C PHE A 114 7.46 -3.71 6.36
N LEU A 115 6.35 -3.23 6.91
CA LEU A 115 6.28 -1.89 7.50
C LEU A 115 6.87 -1.89 8.93
N PRO A 116 7.68 -0.86 9.29
CA PRO A 116 8.39 -0.79 10.57
C PRO A 116 7.47 -0.31 11.70
N LEU A 117 6.44 -1.09 12.01
CA LEU A 117 5.39 -0.71 12.95
C LEU A 117 5.91 -0.42 14.37
N GLU A 118 6.87 -1.22 14.84
CA GLU A 118 7.48 -1.05 16.16
C GLU A 118 8.25 0.27 16.29
N GLU A 119 8.89 0.72 15.21
CA GLU A 119 9.59 2.00 15.16
C GLU A 119 8.59 3.16 15.19
N TRP A 120 7.52 3.08 14.37
CA TRP A 120 6.47 4.09 14.36
C TRP A 120 5.70 4.17 15.68
N GLU A 121 5.49 3.05 16.36
CA GLU A 121 4.88 3.01 17.70
C GLU A 121 5.75 3.75 18.72
N ARG A 122 7.07 3.53 18.67
CA ARG A 122 8.04 4.13 19.61
C ARG A 122 8.34 5.60 19.33
N GLU A 123 8.35 6.02 18.07
CA GLU A 123 8.84 7.35 17.67
C GLU A 123 7.70 8.33 17.40
N CYS A 124 6.66 7.86 16.71
CA CYS A 124 5.55 8.70 16.30
C CYS A 124 4.36 8.58 17.26
N LEU A 125 3.89 7.37 17.57
CA LEU A 125 2.66 7.17 18.34
C LEU A 125 2.77 7.63 19.79
N SER A 126 3.96 7.49 20.39
CA SER A 126 4.22 7.97 21.75
C SER A 126 4.27 9.49 21.85
N SER A 127 4.58 10.17 20.75
CA SER A 127 4.80 11.61 20.69
C SER A 127 3.54 12.33 20.24
N ASP A 128 2.97 11.92 19.11
CA ASP A 128 1.80 12.52 18.49
C ASP A 128 1.07 11.54 17.56
N LEU A 129 -0.21 11.28 17.87
CA LEU A 129 -1.09 10.43 17.08
C LEU A 129 -1.30 10.98 15.66
N GLN A 130 -1.30 12.31 15.48
CA GLN A 130 -1.47 12.91 14.16
C GLN A 130 -0.23 12.65 13.28
N THR A 131 0.98 12.87 13.81
CA THR A 131 2.22 12.55 13.11
C THR A 131 2.31 11.06 12.77
N PHE A 132 1.91 10.17 13.68
CA PHE A 132 1.82 8.73 13.41
C PHE A 132 0.88 8.42 12.24
N THR A 133 -0.34 8.94 12.25
CA THR A 133 -1.31 8.69 11.17
C THR A 133 -0.83 9.23 9.83
N GLN A 134 -0.20 10.41 9.78
CA GLN A 134 0.37 10.95 8.55
C GLN A 134 1.52 10.08 8.03
N CYS A 135 2.41 9.63 8.92
CA CYS A 135 3.53 8.76 8.57
C CYS A 135 3.04 7.43 7.96
N VAL A 136 2.11 6.74 8.63
CA VAL A 136 1.54 5.49 8.14
C VAL A 136 0.84 5.70 6.78
N SER A 137 0.02 6.76 6.68
CA SER A 137 -0.71 7.06 5.43
C SER A 137 0.24 7.30 4.27
N LEU A 138 1.33 8.06 4.48
CA LEU A 138 2.34 8.32 3.46
C LEU A 138 2.98 7.03 2.97
N HIS A 139 3.44 6.17 3.88
CA HIS A 139 4.09 4.89 3.53
C HIS A 139 3.15 3.94 2.79
N LEU A 140 1.91 3.81 3.25
CA LEU A 140 0.91 2.97 2.58
C LEU A 140 0.62 3.49 1.17
N ASN A 141 0.36 4.78 1.01
CA ASN A 141 0.10 5.35 -0.32
C ASN A 141 1.31 5.25 -1.24
N SER A 142 2.53 5.38 -0.72
CA SER A 142 3.76 5.22 -1.51
C SER A 142 4.03 3.77 -1.90
N PHE A 143 3.72 2.80 -1.03
CA PHE A 143 3.70 1.39 -1.39
C PHE A 143 2.70 1.10 -2.53
N ILE A 144 1.46 1.56 -2.40
CA ILE A 144 0.42 1.34 -3.43
C ILE A 144 0.82 1.99 -4.75
N ALA A 145 1.30 3.23 -4.74
CA ALA A 145 1.77 3.91 -5.93
C ALA A 145 2.84 3.10 -6.68
N ARG A 146 3.88 2.65 -5.98
CA ARG A 146 4.96 1.85 -6.60
C ARG A 146 4.47 0.52 -7.15
N ARG A 147 3.59 -0.17 -6.42
CA ARG A 147 2.99 -1.44 -6.87
C ARG A 147 2.18 -1.24 -8.14
N GLU A 148 1.31 -0.24 -8.18
CA GLU A 148 0.45 0.03 -9.33
C GLU A 148 1.23 0.55 -10.54
N GLN A 149 2.27 1.36 -10.32
CA GLN A 149 3.23 1.72 -11.37
C GLN A 149 3.91 0.48 -11.98
N CYS A 150 4.39 -0.46 -11.14
CA CYS A 150 4.99 -1.70 -11.63
C CYS A 150 4.00 -2.56 -12.42
N LYS A 151 2.75 -2.68 -11.94
CA LYS A 151 1.68 -3.38 -12.66
C LYS A 151 1.38 -2.73 -14.01
N ALA A 152 1.36 -1.40 -14.07
CA ALA A 152 1.11 -0.67 -15.31
C ALA A 152 2.22 -0.90 -16.34
N VAL A 153 3.49 -0.93 -15.91
CA VAL A 153 4.63 -1.32 -16.76
C VAL A 153 4.50 -2.75 -17.26
N GLN A 154 4.18 -3.70 -16.39
CA GLN A 154 4.04 -5.10 -16.76
C GLN A 154 2.84 -5.34 -17.71
N ALA A 155 1.79 -4.54 -17.59
CA ALA A 155 0.65 -4.56 -18.50
C ALA A 155 0.98 -3.95 -19.87
N ALA A 156 1.75 -2.86 -19.90
CA ALA A 156 2.19 -2.21 -21.14
C ALA A 156 3.26 -3.02 -21.89
N TYR A 157 4.13 -3.70 -21.15
CA TYR A 157 5.26 -4.46 -21.68
C TYR A 157 5.32 -5.88 -21.07
N PRO A 158 4.46 -6.81 -21.50
CA PRO A 158 4.37 -8.16 -20.92
C PRO A 158 5.63 -9.01 -21.11
N SER A 159 6.50 -8.64 -22.05
CA SER A 159 7.77 -9.32 -22.33
C SER A 159 8.90 -8.91 -21.38
N LEU A 160 8.74 -7.84 -20.59
CA LEU A 160 9.75 -7.41 -19.64
C LEU A 160 9.68 -8.24 -18.36
N GLU A 161 10.83 -8.71 -17.90
CA GLU A 161 10.95 -9.35 -16.61
C GLU A 161 11.11 -8.28 -15.52
N LEU A 162 10.04 -8.08 -14.74
CA LEU A 162 10.02 -7.17 -13.59
C LEU A 162 10.04 -7.98 -12.29
N THR A 163 11.01 -7.68 -11.44
CA THR A 163 11.15 -8.26 -10.11
C THR A 163 11.13 -7.14 -9.07
N ALA A 164 10.49 -7.36 -7.93
CA ALA A 164 10.38 -6.35 -6.88
C ALA A 164 10.45 -6.97 -5.49
N SER A 165 11.02 -6.22 -4.55
CA SER A 165 10.91 -6.49 -3.12
C SER A 165 9.45 -6.38 -2.62
N MET A 166 9.14 -6.95 -1.45
CA MET A 166 7.77 -6.95 -0.91
C MET A 166 7.14 -5.56 -0.78
N GLY A 167 7.93 -4.55 -0.40
CA GLY A 167 7.48 -3.16 -0.27
C GLY A 167 7.64 -2.32 -1.53
N TYR A 168 8.08 -2.92 -2.64
CA TYR A 168 8.46 -2.22 -3.88
C TYR A 168 9.52 -1.12 -3.66
N THR A 169 10.35 -1.24 -2.62
CA THR A 169 11.46 -0.31 -2.35
C THR A 169 12.65 -0.56 -3.26
N HIS A 170 12.80 -1.79 -3.73
CA HIS A 170 13.77 -2.20 -4.73
C HIS A 170 13.01 -2.88 -5.87
N VAL A 171 13.16 -2.34 -7.08
CA VAL A 171 12.54 -2.85 -8.30
C VAL A 171 13.63 -3.04 -9.35
N SER A 172 13.65 -4.20 -9.98
CA SER A 172 14.60 -4.54 -11.04
C SER A 172 13.84 -4.91 -12.31
N ILE A 173 14.14 -4.21 -13.39
CA ILE A 173 13.52 -4.40 -14.71
C ILE A 173 14.62 -4.90 -15.65
N ALA A 174 14.47 -6.11 -16.18
CA ALA A 174 15.39 -6.67 -17.16
C ALA A 174 14.88 -6.43 -18.58
N PHE A 175 15.77 -5.88 -19.39
CA PHE A 175 15.64 -5.74 -20.84
C PHE A 175 16.59 -6.71 -21.52
N GLU A 176 16.50 -6.83 -22.85
CA GLU A 176 17.33 -7.77 -23.62
C GLU A 176 18.84 -7.57 -23.43
N HIS A 177 19.28 -6.31 -23.26
CA HIS A 177 20.71 -5.97 -23.25
C HIS A 177 21.20 -5.31 -21.96
N PHE A 178 20.29 -4.92 -21.07
CA PHE A 178 20.63 -4.22 -19.83
C PHE A 178 19.54 -4.46 -18.77
N ARG A 179 19.87 -4.14 -17.52
CA ARG A 179 18.97 -4.19 -16.38
C ARG A 179 18.95 -2.82 -15.70
N LEU A 180 17.75 -2.37 -15.35
CA LEU A 180 17.55 -1.20 -14.49
C LEU A 180 17.26 -1.67 -13.07
N GLN A 181 17.94 -1.06 -12.11
CA GLN A 181 17.69 -1.23 -10.69
C GLN A 181 17.25 0.12 -10.12
N LEU A 182 16.06 0.13 -9.54
CA LEU A 182 15.40 1.29 -8.99
C LEU A 182 15.33 1.13 -7.48
N ALA A 183 15.87 2.10 -6.75
CA ALA A 183 15.76 2.16 -5.29
C ALA A 183 14.88 3.34 -4.87
N TYR A 184 13.95 3.06 -3.96
CA TYR A 184 12.95 3.98 -3.46
C TYR A 184 13.03 4.07 -1.93
N SER A 185 12.81 5.28 -1.42
CA SER A 185 12.57 5.48 0.01
C SER A 185 11.23 4.84 0.38
N ALA A 186 11.07 4.42 1.63
CA ALA A 186 9.86 3.75 2.09
C ALA A 186 8.60 4.64 1.94
N ASP A 187 8.78 5.94 2.07
CA ASP A 187 7.78 7.00 1.99
C ASP A 187 7.67 7.69 0.62
N SER A 188 8.54 7.34 -0.34
CA SER A 188 8.54 7.94 -1.68
C SER A 188 7.85 7.07 -2.72
N ARG A 189 7.17 7.74 -3.66
CA ARG A 189 6.56 7.12 -4.84
C ARG A 189 7.56 6.98 -6.00
N ARG A 190 8.63 7.77 -5.97
CA ARG A 190 9.63 7.87 -7.03
C ARG A 190 10.97 7.35 -6.53
N PRO A 191 11.76 6.71 -7.40
CA PRO A 191 13.08 6.24 -7.01
C PRO A 191 13.99 7.43 -6.74
N HIS A 192 14.87 7.28 -5.75
CA HIS A 192 15.96 8.22 -5.48
C HIS A 192 17.29 7.74 -6.08
N SER A 193 17.34 6.50 -6.56
CA SER A 193 18.51 5.95 -7.24
C SER A 193 18.08 5.07 -8.40
N VAL A 194 18.76 5.24 -9.53
CA VAL A 194 18.57 4.48 -10.76
C VAL A 194 19.91 4.00 -11.28
N GLU A 195 20.16 2.71 -11.11
CA GLU A 195 21.37 2.05 -11.57
C GLU A 195 21.07 1.26 -12.84
N GLN A 196 21.98 1.34 -13.81
CA GLN A 196 21.89 0.60 -15.05
C GLN A 196 23.07 -0.35 -15.13
N THR A 197 22.79 -1.64 -15.22
CA THR A 197 23.82 -2.65 -15.43
C THR A 197 23.67 -3.18 -16.86
N VAL A 198 24.70 -3.00 -17.67
CA VAL A 198 24.75 -3.55 -19.03
C VAL A 198 25.35 -4.96 -18.95
N SER A 199 24.74 -5.93 -19.61
CA SER A 199 25.32 -7.28 -19.66
C SER A 199 26.69 -7.20 -20.35
N GLU A 200 27.73 -7.83 -19.78
CA GLU A 200 29.13 -7.78 -20.21
C GLU A 200 29.33 -8.40 -21.61
N ALA A 201 28.81 -7.73 -22.64
CA ALA A 201 28.95 -8.03 -24.06
C ALA A 201 28.54 -6.80 -24.93
N ALA A 202 28.62 -5.58 -24.38
CA ALA A 202 28.09 -4.35 -24.98
C ALA A 202 28.61 -4.05 -26.40
N GLU A 203 29.83 -4.47 -26.70
CA GLU A 203 30.48 -4.26 -28.00
C GLU A 203 29.92 -5.13 -29.13
N SER A 204 29.12 -6.15 -28.82
CA SER A 204 28.42 -6.98 -29.82
C SER A 204 26.97 -6.58 -30.07
N PHE A 205 26.41 -5.65 -29.27
CA PHE A 205 25.00 -5.29 -29.40
C PHE A 205 24.72 -4.54 -30.70
N PRO A 206 23.51 -4.69 -31.28
CA PRO A 206 23.06 -3.88 -32.41
C PRO A 206 23.17 -2.38 -32.10
N ARG A 207 23.38 -1.54 -33.13
CA ARG A 207 23.52 -0.09 -32.96
C ARG A 207 22.32 0.53 -32.20
N ALA A 208 21.10 0.10 -32.53
CA ALA A 208 19.88 0.56 -31.88
C ALA A 208 19.90 0.31 -30.35
N ALA A 209 20.38 -0.85 -29.91
CA ALA A 209 20.51 -1.19 -28.49
C ALA A 209 21.53 -0.30 -27.76
N ARG A 210 22.65 0.04 -28.43
CA ARG A 210 23.66 0.95 -27.85
C ARG A 210 23.13 2.38 -27.73
N GLU A 211 22.40 2.84 -28.74
CA GLU A 211 21.74 4.15 -28.71
C GLU A 211 20.71 4.20 -27.57
N GLN A 212 19.90 3.15 -27.42
CA GLN A 212 18.95 3.03 -26.31
C GLN A 212 19.65 3.04 -24.94
N ILE A 213 20.72 2.26 -24.75
CA ILE A 213 21.52 2.25 -23.51
C ILE A 213 22.08 3.65 -23.19
N SER A 214 22.58 4.36 -24.21
CA SER A 214 23.12 5.71 -24.04
C SER A 214 22.06 6.72 -23.65
N LEU A 215 20.88 6.67 -24.27
CA LEU A 215 19.75 7.55 -23.94
C LEU A 215 19.31 7.35 -22.49
N LEU A 216 19.19 6.10 -22.04
CA LEU A 216 18.84 5.76 -20.66
C LEU A 216 19.77 6.38 -19.63
N SER A 217 21.07 6.41 -19.92
CA SER A 217 22.06 7.04 -19.04
C SER A 217 21.89 8.56 -18.95
N GLN A 218 21.40 9.21 -20.02
CA GLN A 218 21.18 10.66 -20.07
C GLN A 218 19.90 11.08 -19.35
N HIS A 219 18.89 10.21 -19.31
CA HIS A 219 17.56 10.52 -18.78
C HIS A 219 17.29 9.95 -17.38
N LYS A 220 18.33 9.54 -16.63
CA LYS A 220 18.16 8.99 -15.27
C LYS A 220 17.44 9.94 -14.31
N SER A 221 17.60 11.25 -14.49
CA SER A 221 16.92 12.27 -13.69
C SER A 221 15.41 12.29 -13.90
N ASP A 222 14.90 11.79 -15.02
CA ASP A 222 13.47 11.83 -15.33
C ASP A 222 12.67 10.96 -14.35
N PHE A 223 13.29 9.90 -13.84
CA PHE A 223 12.69 9.05 -12.80
C PHE A 223 12.44 9.77 -11.46
N GLU A 224 13.15 10.87 -11.18
CA GLU A 224 12.93 11.66 -9.95
C GLU A 224 11.69 12.53 -10.04
N HIS A 225 11.22 12.80 -11.26
CA HIS A 225 10.18 13.80 -11.51
C HIS A 225 8.90 13.21 -12.12
N ARG A 226 9.01 12.09 -12.83
CA ARG A 226 7.92 11.46 -13.57
C ARG A 226 7.64 10.05 -13.08
N ASP A 227 6.46 9.56 -13.43
CA ASP A 227 6.03 8.23 -13.07
C ASP A 227 6.69 7.17 -13.94
N LEU A 228 6.92 5.98 -13.36
CA LEU A 228 7.72 4.92 -13.98
C LEU A 228 7.26 4.58 -15.42
N LEU A 229 5.95 4.46 -15.65
CA LEU A 229 5.43 4.13 -16.97
C LEU A 229 5.66 5.25 -17.99
N GLU A 230 5.50 6.51 -17.60
CA GLU A 230 5.70 7.66 -18.51
C GLU A 230 7.16 7.76 -18.96
N VAL A 231 8.08 7.53 -18.02
CA VAL A 231 9.51 7.52 -18.31
C VAL A 231 9.83 6.38 -19.28
N LEU A 232 9.31 5.17 -19.03
CA LEU A 232 9.55 4.02 -19.91
C LEU A 232 8.85 4.13 -21.26
N SER A 233 7.66 4.75 -21.35
CA SER A 233 6.93 4.91 -22.60
C SER A 233 7.66 5.79 -23.60
N ASP A 234 8.31 6.84 -23.12
CA ASP A 234 9.11 7.74 -23.96
C ASP A 234 10.39 7.06 -24.47
N TRP A 235 10.76 5.92 -23.89
CA TRP A 235 12.04 5.24 -24.15
C TRP A 235 11.90 3.93 -24.92
N ILE A 236 10.71 3.31 -24.93
CA ILE A 236 10.43 2.05 -25.63
C ILE A 236 9.76 2.30 -27.00
N LEU A 237 9.42 3.56 -27.34
CA LEU A 237 8.89 3.99 -28.64
C LEU A 237 9.97 4.62 -29.54
#